data_AF-A0A256Z0I7-F1
#
_entry.id   AF-A0A256Z0I7-F1
#
_cell.length_a   1.000
_cell.length_b   1.000
_cell.length_c   1.000
_cell.angle_alpha   90.00
_cell.angle_beta   90.00
_cell.angle_gamma   90.00
#
_symmetry.space_group_name_H-M   'P 1'
#
loop_
_entity.id
_entity.type
_entity.pdbx_description
1 polymer ?
#
loop_
_entity_poly.entity_id
_entity_poly.type
_entity_poly.pdbx_seq_one_letter_code
_entity_poly.pdbx_strand_id
1 'polypeptide(L)'
;MTFLKEGAESEACIHRPFIAVRYRGKTATFLWTSSPETLLRSSVDLKVRAEWDELLWLAETLNLPVKGNLIVFPSLDTYNRMLIYACVRKTLRSPKKARKLAYLILDLNSWEAFYWASCIRERWWRHRSVRRLYRIAKAFKTMFELE
;
A
#
# COMPACT_ATOMS: atom_id res chain seq x y z
N MET A 1 -29.59 -13.63 42.44
CA MET A 1 -28.29 -13.22 42.99
C MET A 1 -27.41 -14.45 43.01
N THR A 2 -26.27 -14.58 42.32
CA THR A 2 -25.42 -13.63 41.61
C THR A 2 -24.63 -14.47 40.61
N PHE A 3 -24.58 -14.03 39.35
CA PHE A 3 -23.70 -14.59 38.34
C PHE A 3 -22.29 -14.10 38.59
N LEU A 4 -21.29 -14.99 38.62
CA LEU A 4 -19.92 -14.63 38.24
C LEU A 4 -19.31 -15.80 37.46
N LYS A 5 -19.33 -15.62 36.13
CA LYS A 5 -18.40 -16.26 35.20
C LYS A 5 -17.02 -15.67 35.49
N GLU A 6 -16.09 -16.48 35.97
CA GLU A 6 -14.69 -16.09 36.04
C GLU A 6 -13.98 -16.40 34.72
N GLY A 7 -13.24 -15.41 34.23
CA GLY A 7 -12.03 -15.63 33.46
C GLY A 7 -12.18 -16.01 32.00
N ALA A 8 -12.78 -15.14 31.18
CA ALA A 8 -12.36 -15.09 29.78
C ALA A 8 -10.95 -14.50 29.77
N GLU A 9 -9.96 -15.35 29.48
CA GLU A 9 -8.58 -14.99 29.20
C GLU A 9 -8.57 -13.83 28.19
N SER A 10 -8.23 -12.64 28.68
CA SER A 10 -7.94 -11.50 27.82
C SER A 10 -6.64 -11.82 27.11
N GLU A 11 -6.73 -12.51 25.97
CA GLU A 11 -5.67 -12.54 24.97
C GLU A 11 -5.19 -11.10 24.78
N ALA A 12 -3.96 -10.84 25.21
CA ALA A 12 -3.31 -9.54 25.03
C ALA A 12 -3.42 -9.19 23.55
N CYS A 13 -4.29 -8.23 23.23
CA CYS A 13 -4.50 -7.75 21.87
C CYS A 13 -3.16 -7.17 21.42
N ILE A 14 -2.39 -7.97 20.69
CA ILE A 14 -1.15 -7.51 20.07
C ILE A 14 -1.59 -6.37 19.16
N HIS A 15 -1.38 -5.12 19.59
CA HIS A 15 -1.71 -3.91 18.85
C HIS A 15 -0.84 -3.86 17.58
N ARG A 16 -1.20 -4.67 16.58
CA ARG A 16 -0.51 -4.67 15.31
C ARG A 16 -0.92 -3.40 14.56
N PRO A 17 0.04 -2.67 13.97
CA PRO A 17 -0.29 -1.51 13.15
C PRO A 17 -1.23 -1.96 12.03
N PHE A 18 -2.27 -1.18 11.77
CA PHE A 18 -3.20 -1.48 10.69
C PHE A 18 -2.70 -0.82 9.42
N ILE A 19 -2.31 -1.65 8.45
CA ILE A 19 -1.72 -1.26 7.18
C ILE A 19 -2.60 -1.83 6.08
N ALA A 20 -3.21 -0.95 5.28
CA ALA A 20 -4.21 -1.40 4.32
C ALA A 20 -4.31 -0.50 3.08
N VAL A 21 -4.83 -1.09 2.01
CA VAL A 21 -5.28 -0.37 0.82
C VAL A 21 -6.78 -0.52 0.71
N ARG A 22 -7.49 0.62 0.73
CA ARG A 22 -8.94 0.67 0.53
C ARG A 22 -9.26 1.13 -0.88
N TYR A 23 -10.09 0.38 -1.59
CA TYR A 23 -10.54 0.72 -2.93
C TYR A 23 -11.98 1.23 -2.94
N ARG A 24 -12.19 2.44 -3.48
CA ARG A 24 -13.53 3.03 -3.67
C ARG A 24 -13.55 3.92 -4.91
N GLY A 25 -14.57 3.77 -5.75
CA GLY A 25 -14.81 4.68 -6.89
C GLY A 25 -13.59 4.85 -7.80
N LYS A 26 -12.97 3.74 -8.23
CA LYS A 26 -11.75 3.70 -9.05
C LYS A 26 -10.48 4.26 -8.40
N THR A 27 -10.50 4.44 -7.08
CA THR A 27 -9.40 5.04 -6.32
C THR A 27 -8.92 4.11 -5.23
N ALA A 28 -7.64 3.77 -5.26
CA ALA A 28 -6.93 3.11 -4.19
C ALA A 28 -6.41 4.16 -3.19
N THR A 29 -6.70 3.95 -1.91
CA THR A 29 -6.26 4.79 -0.80
C THR A 29 -5.41 3.95 0.13
N PHE A 30 -4.13 4.30 0.20
CA PHE A 30 -3.12 3.66 1.05
C PHE A 30 -3.19 4.28 2.44
N LEU A 31 -3.46 3.45 3.43
CA LEU A 31 -3.73 3.81 4.81
C LEU A 31 -2.71 3.13 5.72
N TRP A 32 -2.10 3.94 6.58
CA TRP A 32 -1.24 3.45 7.64
C TRP A 32 -1.70 4.06 8.97
N THR A 33 -1.84 3.23 9.99
CA THR A 33 -2.09 3.69 11.37
C THR A 33 -1.26 2.88 12.35
N SER A 34 -0.65 3.58 13.30
CA SER A 34 0.00 2.98 14.48
C SER A 34 -1.01 2.50 15.52
N SER A 35 -2.29 2.91 15.42
CA SER A 35 -3.36 2.53 16.35
C SER A 35 -4.52 1.86 15.59
N PRO A 36 -4.78 0.55 15.79
CA PRO A 36 -5.80 -0.18 15.03
C PRO A 36 -7.24 0.17 15.44
N GLU A 37 -7.45 0.76 16.62
CA GLU A 37 -8.78 1.00 17.21
C GLU A 37 -9.61 2.05 16.45
N THR A 38 -8.98 2.97 15.72
CA THR A 38 -9.69 4.02 14.99
C THR A 38 -9.13 4.23 13.59
N LEU A 39 -9.82 3.68 12.57
CA LEU A 39 -9.58 3.99 11.15
C LEU A 39 -9.73 5.50 10.83
N LEU A 40 -10.35 6.27 11.74
CA LEU A 40 -10.53 7.72 11.64
C LEU A 40 -9.21 8.50 11.81
N ARG A 41 -8.19 7.93 12.48
CA ARG A 41 -6.87 8.55 12.69
C ARG A 41 -5.76 7.98 11.80
N SER A 42 -6.10 7.31 10.69
CA SER A 42 -5.08 6.77 9.78
C SER A 42 -4.45 7.86 8.91
N SER A 43 -3.12 7.81 8.78
CA SER A 43 -2.39 8.61 7.79
C SER A 43 -2.67 8.08 6.38
N VAL A 44 -3.06 8.98 5.48
CA VAL A 44 -3.19 8.66 4.06
C VAL A 44 -1.85 8.87 3.38
N ASP A 45 -1.21 7.78 2.98
CA ASP A 45 0.12 7.78 2.37
C ASP A 45 0.08 8.00 0.87
N LEU A 46 -1.01 7.57 0.23
CA LEU A 46 -1.24 7.78 -1.19
C LEU A 46 -2.72 7.63 -1.51
N LYS A 47 -3.25 8.50 -2.36
CA LYS A 47 -4.58 8.34 -2.97
C LYS A 47 -4.43 8.45 -4.48
N VAL A 48 -4.67 7.35 -5.19
CA VAL A 48 -4.40 7.27 -6.62
C VAL A 48 -5.48 6.47 -7.33
N ARG A 49 -5.77 6.83 -8.58
CA ARG A 49 -6.61 6.00 -9.43
C ARG A 49 -5.84 4.76 -9.83
N ALA A 50 -6.45 3.59 -9.67
CA ALA A 50 -5.85 2.30 -9.97
C ALA A 50 -6.91 1.34 -10.50
N GLU A 51 -6.48 0.39 -11.33
CA GLU A 51 -7.31 -0.73 -11.73
C GLU A 51 -7.36 -1.75 -10.59
N TRP A 52 -8.56 -2.12 -10.15
CA TRP A 52 -8.72 -2.99 -8.99
C TRP A 52 -8.17 -4.38 -9.26
N ASP A 53 -8.47 -4.94 -10.43
CA ASP A 53 -8.07 -6.30 -10.81
C ASP A 53 -6.54 -6.45 -10.85
N GLU A 54 -5.82 -5.41 -11.29
CA GLU A 54 -4.35 -5.41 -11.24
C GLU A 54 -3.81 -5.38 -9.80
N LEU A 55 -4.47 -4.63 -8.91
CA LEU A 55 -4.10 -4.62 -7.50
C LEU A 55 -4.44 -5.95 -6.82
N LEU A 56 -5.58 -6.56 -7.15
CA LEU A 56 -5.95 -7.88 -6.63
C LEU A 56 -4.95 -8.94 -7.08
N TRP A 57 -4.59 -8.98 -8.36
CA TRP A 57 -3.59 -9.91 -8.87
C TRP A 57 -2.24 -9.78 -8.13
N LEU A 58 -1.79 -8.55 -7.86
CA LEU A 58 -0.56 -8.34 -7.10
C LEU A 58 -0.71 -8.76 -5.64
N ALA A 59 -1.88 -8.52 -5.03
CA ALA A 59 -2.18 -8.94 -3.67
C ALA A 59 -2.19 -10.46 -3.52
N GLU A 60 -2.80 -11.17 -4.47
CA GLU A 60 -2.80 -12.64 -4.55
C GLU A 60 -1.37 -13.18 -4.72
N THR A 61 -0.58 -12.57 -5.60
CA THR A 61 0.83 -12.94 -5.82
C THR A 61 1.66 -12.79 -4.54
N LEU A 62 1.33 -11.80 -3.71
CA LEU A 62 1.97 -11.55 -2.42
C LEU A 62 1.32 -12.31 -1.24
N ASN A 63 0.35 -13.19 -1.51
CA ASN A 63 -0.44 -13.94 -0.51
C ASN A 63 -1.09 -13.02 0.55
N LEU A 64 -1.61 -11.87 0.12
CA LEU A 64 -2.19 -10.87 1.01
C LEU A 64 -3.69 -11.15 1.29
N PRO A 65 -4.15 -10.98 2.54
CA PRO A 65 -5.56 -11.09 2.87
C PRO A 65 -6.38 -9.95 2.26
N VAL A 66 -7.41 -10.31 1.50
CA VAL A 66 -8.40 -9.39 0.90
C VAL A 66 -9.74 -9.53 1.62
N LYS A 67 -10.30 -8.42 2.09
CA LYS A 67 -11.60 -8.34 2.77
C LYS A 67 -12.50 -7.34 2.05
N GLY A 68 -13.32 -7.82 1.10
CA GLY A 68 -14.17 -6.96 0.28
C GLY A 68 -13.35 -5.98 -0.56
N ASN A 69 -13.42 -4.69 -0.23
CA ASN A 69 -12.67 -3.62 -0.93
C ASN A 69 -11.39 -3.19 -0.21
N LEU A 70 -10.85 -4.05 0.66
CA LEU A 70 -9.70 -3.78 1.50
C LEU A 70 -8.65 -4.86 1.30
N ILE A 71 -7.41 -4.48 1.00
CA ILE A 71 -6.24 -5.36 1.05
C ILE A 71 -5.51 -5.03 2.35
N VAL A 72 -5.26 -6.02 3.20
CA VAL A 72 -4.57 -5.85 4.49
C VAL A 72 -3.15 -6.38 4.37
N PHE A 73 -2.18 -5.64 4.87
CA PHE A 73 -0.77 -5.96 4.74
C PHE A 73 -0.19 -6.45 6.07
N PRO A 74 0.53 -7.58 6.08
CA PRO A 74 1.18 -8.09 7.29
C PRO A 74 2.45 -7.31 7.65
N SER A 75 3.02 -6.56 6.71
CA SER A 75 4.29 -5.85 6.87
C SER A 75 4.33 -4.53 6.11
N LEU A 76 5.16 -3.59 6.59
CA LEU A 76 5.44 -2.35 5.87
C LEU A 76 6.15 -2.59 4.53
N ASP A 77 6.94 -3.66 4.41
CA ASP A 77 7.68 -3.98 3.19
C ASP A 77 6.74 -4.27 2.01
N THR A 78 5.83 -5.23 2.19
CA THR A 78 4.81 -5.57 1.19
C THR A 78 3.91 -4.39 0.85
N TYR A 79 3.58 -3.57 1.85
CA TYR A 79 2.83 -2.33 1.66
C TYR A 79 3.61 -1.30 0.83
N ASN A 80 4.90 -1.08 1.12
CA ASN A 80 5.76 -0.16 0.38
C ASN A 80 5.85 -0.56 -1.10
N ARG A 81 6.05 -1.85 -1.37
CA ARG A 81 6.05 -2.42 -2.72
C ARG A 81 4.76 -2.09 -3.47
N MET A 82 3.61 -2.36 -2.85
CA MET A 82 2.31 -2.08 -3.46
C MET A 82 2.06 -0.58 -3.69
N LEU A 83 2.54 0.27 -2.78
CA LEU A 83 2.46 1.73 -2.87
C LEU A 83 3.27 2.25 -4.05
N ILE A 84 4.49 1.74 -4.23
CA ILE A 84 5.34 2.06 -5.38
C ILE A 84 4.65 1.61 -6.67
N TYR A 85 4.12 0.39 -6.70
CA TYR A 85 3.43 -0.16 -7.88
C TYR A 85 2.30 0.77 -8.30
N ALA A 86 1.37 1.08 -7.39
CA ALA A 86 0.22 1.93 -7.70
C ALA A 86 0.63 3.35 -8.14
N CYS A 87 1.70 3.90 -7.57
CA CYS A 87 2.20 5.22 -7.93
C CYS A 87 2.80 5.24 -9.35
N VAL A 88 3.69 4.28 -9.67
CA VAL A 88 4.43 4.26 -10.93
C VAL A 88 3.56 3.74 -12.08
N ARG A 89 2.71 2.72 -11.83
CA ARG A 89 1.82 2.08 -12.81
C ARG A 89 0.95 3.08 -13.56
N LYS A 90 0.47 4.12 -12.86
CA LYS A 90 -0.35 5.21 -13.45
C LYS A 90 0.40 6.03 -14.51
N THR A 91 1.73 6.02 -14.48
CA THR A 91 2.58 6.74 -15.45
C THR A 91 3.06 5.86 -16.60
N LEU A 92 2.69 4.57 -16.61
CA LEU A 92 3.00 3.61 -17.65
C LEU A 92 1.76 3.37 -18.52
N ARG A 93 1.89 3.66 -19.81
CA ARG A 93 0.83 3.37 -20.81
C ARG A 93 0.95 1.97 -21.39
N SER A 94 2.18 1.44 -21.49
CA SER A 94 2.43 0.14 -22.11
C SER A 94 2.14 -1.00 -21.12
N PRO A 95 1.29 -1.99 -21.49
CA PRO A 95 1.02 -3.14 -20.64
C PRO A 95 2.27 -4.01 -20.43
N LYS A 96 3.18 -4.08 -21.41
CA LYS A 96 4.47 -4.79 -21.28
C LYS A 96 5.32 -4.18 -20.16
N LYS A 97 5.40 -2.85 -20.11
CA LYS A 97 6.13 -2.12 -19.05
C LYS A 97 5.45 -2.25 -17.69
N ALA A 98 4.12 -2.24 -17.65
CA ALA A 98 3.37 -2.48 -16.42
C ALA A 98 3.65 -3.88 -15.84
N ARG A 99 3.76 -4.89 -16.70
CA ARG A 99 4.15 -6.25 -16.28
C ARG A 99 5.61 -6.30 -15.81
N LYS A 100 6.54 -5.63 -16.50
CA LYS A 100 7.94 -5.49 -16.03
C LYS A 100 8.01 -4.81 -14.66
N LEU A 101 7.23 -3.75 -14.44
CA LEU A 101 7.11 -3.08 -13.14
C LEU A 101 6.61 -4.03 -12.04
N ALA A 102 5.61 -4.86 -12.35
CA ALA A 102 5.09 -5.82 -11.38
C ALA A 102 6.18 -6.78 -10.89
N TYR A 103 6.90 -7.44 -11.80
CA TYR A 103 8.01 -8.32 -11.45
C TYR A 103 9.11 -7.60 -10.69
N LEU A 104 9.49 -6.41 -11.16
CA LEU A 104 10.52 -5.60 -10.51
C LEU A 104 10.19 -5.28 -9.05
N ILE A 105 8.92 -5.01 -8.75
CA ILE A 105 8.50 -4.69 -7.38
C ILE A 105 8.48 -5.93 -6.48
N LEU A 106 8.28 -7.12 -7.04
CA LEU A 106 8.43 -8.37 -6.30
C LEU A 106 9.89 -8.65 -5.97
N ASP A 107 10.82 -8.31 -6.87
CA ASP A 107 12.25 -8.57 -6.71
C ASP A 107 13.04 -7.43 -6.02
N LEU A 108 12.42 -6.26 -5.85
CA LEU A 108 13.05 -5.08 -5.24
C LEU A 108 13.59 -5.43 -3.86
N ASN A 109 14.77 -4.92 -3.46
CA ASN A 109 15.22 -5.18 -2.10
C ASN A 109 14.44 -4.30 -1.09
N SER A 110 14.37 -4.70 0.18
CA SER A 110 13.58 -3.98 1.19
C SER A 110 14.04 -2.54 1.44
N TRP A 111 15.34 -2.26 1.28
CA TRP A 111 15.89 -0.91 1.44
C TRP A 111 15.47 0.03 0.31
N GLU A 112 15.51 -0.44 -0.94
CA GLU A 112 15.02 0.27 -2.12
C GLU A 112 13.52 0.50 -2.02
N ALA A 113 12.75 -0.52 -1.63
CA ALA A 113 11.31 -0.41 -1.42
C ALA A 113 11.00 0.65 -0.35
N PHE A 114 11.74 0.64 0.76
CA PHE A 114 11.60 1.64 1.81
C PHE A 114 11.95 3.05 1.33
N TYR A 115 13.08 3.21 0.62
CA TYR A 115 13.53 4.49 0.08
C TYR A 115 12.49 5.10 -0.86
N TRP A 116 12.08 4.38 -1.89
CA TRP A 116 11.14 4.88 -2.89
C TRP A 116 9.77 5.17 -2.31
N ALA A 117 9.26 4.29 -1.43
CA ALA A 117 7.99 4.55 -0.74
C ALA A 117 8.06 5.80 0.15
N SER A 118 9.19 6.05 0.80
CA SER A 118 9.40 7.23 1.63
C SER A 118 9.44 8.51 0.80
N CYS A 119 10.13 8.52 -0.34
CA CYS A 119 10.08 9.65 -1.28
C CYS A 119 8.65 9.94 -1.75
N ILE A 120 7.87 8.90 -2.08
CA ILE A 120 6.48 9.05 -2.49
C ILE A 120 5.63 9.64 -1.36
N ARG A 121 5.73 9.10 -0.14
CA ARG A 121 5.00 9.57 1.04
C ARG A 121 5.31 11.02 1.36
N GLU A 122 6.59 11.37 1.45
CA GLU A 122 7.02 12.75 1.76
C GLU A 122 6.42 13.74 0.75
N ARG A 123 6.52 13.40 -0.53
CA ARG A 123 6.00 14.25 -1.60
C ARG A 123 4.48 14.31 -1.59
N TRP A 124 3.81 13.21 -1.28
CA TRP A 124 2.36 13.16 -1.14
C TRP A 124 1.89 13.98 0.04
N TRP A 125 2.50 13.85 1.22
CA TRP A 125 2.13 14.59 2.41
C TRP A 125 2.30 16.10 2.23
N ARG A 126 3.36 16.52 1.54
CA ARG A 126 3.63 17.94 1.27
C ARG A 126 2.68 18.58 0.26
N HIS A 127 2.21 17.84 -0.75
CA HIS A 127 1.48 18.43 -1.89
C HIS A 127 0.07 17.88 -2.12
N ARG A 128 -0.24 16.71 -1.56
CA ARG A 128 -1.49 15.95 -1.76
C ARG A 128 -1.90 15.82 -3.23
N SER A 129 -0.92 15.72 -4.13
CA SER A 129 -1.12 15.80 -5.58
C SER A 129 -0.37 14.73 -6.34
N VAL A 130 -1.12 13.88 -7.06
CA VAL A 130 -0.56 12.82 -7.91
C VAL A 130 0.34 13.38 -9.01
N ARG A 131 0.02 14.55 -9.57
CA ARG A 131 0.84 15.20 -10.60
C ARG A 131 2.25 15.51 -10.10
N ARG A 132 2.39 15.85 -8.81
CA ARG A 132 3.70 16.12 -8.20
C ARG A 132 4.53 14.84 -7.96
N LEU A 133 3.89 13.67 -7.95
CA LEU A 133 4.56 12.37 -7.89
C LEU A 133 5.14 11.93 -9.24
N TYR A 134 4.75 12.56 -10.36
CA TYR A 134 5.28 12.18 -11.68
C TYR A 134 6.79 12.35 -11.80
N ARG A 135 7.38 13.30 -11.06
CA ARG A 135 8.85 13.43 -11.02
C ARG A 135 9.50 12.22 -10.35
N ILE A 136 8.94 11.75 -9.24
CA ILE A 136 9.43 10.55 -8.53
C ILE A 136 9.22 9.31 -9.39
N ALA A 137 8.02 9.15 -9.95
CA ALA A 137 7.72 8.05 -10.86
C ALA A 137 8.62 8.08 -12.10
N LYS A 138 8.95 9.26 -12.65
CA LYS A 138 9.92 9.37 -13.75
C LYS A 138 11.31 8.90 -13.30
N ALA A 139 11.83 9.41 -12.20
CA ALA A 139 13.14 9.00 -11.68
C ALA A 139 13.22 7.49 -11.43
N PHE A 140 12.18 6.90 -10.83
CA PHE A 140 12.06 5.45 -10.65
C PHE A 140 12.15 4.73 -12.00
N LYS A 141 11.36 5.17 -13.00
CA LYS A 141 11.36 4.55 -14.32
C LYS A 141 12.71 4.67 -15.02
N THR A 142 13.41 5.79 -14.90
CA THR A 142 14.74 5.98 -15.49
C THR A 142 15.74 5.02 -14.84
N MET A 143 15.75 4.92 -13.51
CA MET A 143 16.67 4.03 -12.77
C MET A 143 16.47 2.55 -13.11
N PHE A 144 15.23 2.14 -13.36
CA PHE A 144 14.87 0.74 -13.60
C PHE A 144 14.55 0.41 -15.08
N GLU A 145 14.93 1.30 -15.99
CA GLU A 145 14.75 1.10 -17.44
C GLU A 145 13.30 0.75 -17.84
N LEU A 146 12.37 1.58 -17.36
CA LEU A 146 10.92 1.53 -17.62
C LEU A 146 10.40 2.74 -18.41
N GLU A 147 11.30 3.60 -18.93
CA GLU A 147 10.93 4.76 -19.78
C GLU A 147 10.29 4.34 -21.09
#